data_AF-A0A202DXE0-F1
#
_entry.id   AF-A0A202DXE0-F1
#
_cell.length_a   1.000
_cell.length_b   1.000
_cell.length_c   1.000
_cell.angle_alpha   90.00
_cell.angle_beta   90.00
_cell.angle_gamma   90.00
#
_symmetry.space_group_name_H-M   'P 1'
#
loop_
_entity.id
_entity.type
_entity.pdbx_description
1 polymer ?
#
loop_
_entity_poly.entity_id
_entity_poly.type
_entity_poly.pdbx_seq_one_letter_code
_entity_poly.pdbx_strand_id
1 'polypeptide(L)'
;MVKIKDGSIMLKKWSFLCTFYTFFMLTSSTITAQSLGEGSIDEERSNIHSGNQLRTTFYNNGFVGRVGSKPEDIGGEYPINSGHEYIGDMLVFVGAEIVDENGEVKHSVITPRGPQVSARTGDRDPEKGLWYTWEALPDFANPDTNLVAMTDLKSAEYNNLDLDPKTGKSFKNGDKFGITWPDSWPDKLNDAVDPGWAGKWNGYFGKNVFNADQESFYVMDDYNDGRYQFYPDKNDSLRRGLGLQAICRGFQWSQVLAQDVLFTLFD
;
A
#
# COMPACT_ATOMS: atom_id res chain seq x y z
N MET A 1 81.80 -10.66 47.93
CA MET A 1 81.47 -11.98 47.37
C MET A 1 80.32 -11.77 46.39
N VAL A 2 80.55 -12.05 45.08
CA VAL A 2 79.56 -12.15 43.97
C VAL A 2 78.81 -10.83 43.61
N LYS A 3 79.30 -10.00 42.67
CA LYS A 3 79.20 -10.00 41.19
C LYS A 3 77.93 -9.32 40.60
N ILE A 4 78.19 -8.19 39.88
CA ILE A 4 77.75 -7.85 38.49
C ILE A 4 76.33 -7.23 38.33
N LYS A 5 76.06 -6.16 37.55
CA LYS A 5 76.82 -5.27 36.64
C LYS A 5 75.98 -3.99 36.35
N ASP A 6 76.68 -2.91 36.01
CA ASP A 6 76.46 -1.89 34.96
C ASP A 6 75.08 -1.87 34.23
N GLY A 7 74.47 -0.73 33.90
CA GLY A 7 74.99 0.63 33.84
C GLY A 7 73.92 1.61 33.34
N SER A 8 74.21 2.88 33.54
CA SER A 8 73.48 4.05 33.06
C SER A 8 73.24 4.06 31.55
N ILE A 9 72.09 4.57 31.08
CA ILE A 9 71.95 5.40 29.87
C ILE A 9 70.67 6.25 29.96
N MET A 10 70.81 7.50 29.51
CA MET A 10 69.88 8.62 29.62
C MET A 10 68.56 8.44 28.87
N LEU A 11 67.47 8.96 29.44
CA LEU A 11 66.20 9.19 28.76
C LEU A 11 66.36 10.27 27.67
N LYS A 12 66.29 9.87 26.39
CA LYS A 12 65.98 10.77 25.28
C LYS A 12 64.52 10.58 24.88
N LYS A 13 63.74 11.66 25.01
CA LYS A 13 62.36 11.79 24.52
C LYS A 13 62.30 11.50 23.02
N TRP A 14 61.45 10.55 22.60
CA TRP A 14 61.06 10.37 21.21
C TRP A 14 59.55 10.60 21.12
N SER A 15 59.18 11.70 20.46
CA SER A 15 57.81 12.00 20.09
C SER A 15 57.38 11.08 18.95
N PHE A 16 56.43 10.19 19.20
CA PHE A 16 55.71 9.49 18.14
C PHE A 16 54.47 10.31 17.77
N LEU A 17 54.50 10.94 16.59
CA LEU A 17 53.33 11.55 15.97
C LEU A 17 52.65 10.45 15.13
N CYS A 18 51.59 9.84 15.67
CA CYS A 18 50.76 8.89 14.92
C CYS A 18 49.76 9.67 14.06
N THR A 19 50.07 9.84 12.77
CA THR A 19 49.11 10.37 11.80
C THR A 19 48.12 9.28 11.41
N PHE A 20 46.90 9.34 11.95
CA PHE A 20 45.77 8.53 11.49
C PHE A 20 45.25 9.09 10.16
N TYR A 21 45.43 8.36 9.06
CA TYR A 21 44.71 8.61 7.82
C TYR A 21 43.33 7.95 7.93
N THR A 22 42.28 8.73 8.20
CA THR A 22 40.89 8.29 8.04
C THR A 22 40.56 8.27 6.55
N PHE A 23 40.46 7.07 5.99
CA PHE A 23 39.99 6.85 4.62
C PHE A 23 38.45 6.98 4.62
N PHE A 24 37.94 8.13 4.16
CA PHE A 24 36.50 8.36 4.02
C PHE A 24 36.05 7.74 2.69
N MET A 25 35.52 6.51 2.73
CA MET A 25 34.85 5.92 1.56
C MET A 25 33.51 6.64 1.36
N LEU A 26 33.45 7.52 0.36
CA LEU A 26 32.18 7.99 -0.21
C LEU A 26 31.58 6.84 -1.02
N THR A 27 30.69 6.07 -0.42
CA THR A 27 29.80 5.17 -1.16
C THR A 27 28.71 6.01 -1.79
N SER A 28 28.76 6.19 -3.11
CA SER A 28 27.66 6.75 -3.88
C SER A 28 26.52 5.74 -3.91
N SER A 29 25.57 5.86 -2.98
CA SER A 29 24.31 5.11 -3.07
C SER A 29 23.46 5.75 -4.16
N THR A 30 23.27 5.05 -5.27
CA THR A 30 22.21 5.41 -6.22
C THR A 30 20.88 5.13 -5.55
N ILE A 31 20.14 6.19 -5.20
CA ILE A 31 18.75 6.07 -4.77
C ILE A 31 17.94 5.81 -6.04
N THR A 32 17.67 4.54 -6.32
CA THR A 32 16.66 4.16 -7.31
C THR A 32 15.30 4.17 -6.61
N ALA A 33 14.29 4.79 -7.19
CA ALA A 33 12.92 4.61 -6.75
C ALA A 33 12.59 3.10 -6.78
N GLN A 34 11.97 2.59 -5.73
CA GLN A 34 11.56 1.19 -5.69
C GLN A 34 10.41 1.00 -6.68
N SER A 35 10.59 0.08 -7.64
CA SER A 35 9.46 -0.41 -8.42
C SER A 35 8.61 -1.32 -7.55
N LEU A 36 7.32 -1.00 -7.41
CA LEU A 36 6.36 -1.73 -6.55
C LEU A 36 5.57 -2.78 -7.34
N GLY A 37 6.02 -3.12 -8.55
CA GLY A 37 5.28 -3.96 -9.49
C GLY A 37 4.31 -3.16 -10.36
N GLU A 38 3.47 -3.88 -11.11
CA GLU A 38 2.44 -3.36 -11.99
C GLU A 38 1.06 -3.84 -11.51
N GLY A 39 0.04 -2.97 -11.64
CA GLY A 39 -1.33 -3.32 -11.28
C GLY A 39 -1.92 -4.43 -12.15
N SER A 40 -2.71 -5.32 -11.55
CA SER A 40 -3.39 -6.41 -12.25
C SER A 40 -4.81 -6.64 -11.75
N ILE A 41 -5.67 -7.06 -12.68
CA ILE A 41 -7.05 -7.45 -12.37
C ILE A 41 -7.13 -8.65 -11.43
N ASP A 42 -6.12 -9.53 -11.48
CA ASP A 42 -6.04 -10.71 -10.63
C ASP A 42 -5.84 -10.32 -9.15
N GLU A 43 -5.42 -9.08 -8.88
CA GLU A 43 -5.24 -8.53 -7.55
C GLU A 43 -6.44 -7.73 -7.04
N GLU A 44 -7.53 -7.64 -7.82
CA GLU A 44 -8.74 -6.99 -7.36
C GLU A 44 -9.35 -7.73 -6.16
N ARG A 45 -9.54 -6.97 -5.09
CA ARG A 45 -10.08 -7.41 -3.80
C ARG A 45 -11.12 -6.40 -3.35
N SER A 46 -12.07 -6.83 -2.53
CA SER A 46 -13.03 -5.94 -1.88
C SER A 46 -13.03 -6.11 -0.37
N ASN A 47 -13.48 -5.10 0.35
CA ASN A 47 -13.77 -5.21 1.77
C ASN A 47 -14.90 -4.24 2.15
N ILE A 48 -15.33 -4.26 3.41
CA ILE A 48 -16.44 -3.45 3.89
C ILE A 48 -15.92 -2.45 4.93
N HIS A 49 -16.11 -1.17 4.63
CA HIS A 49 -16.04 -0.16 5.67
C HIS A 49 -17.30 -0.24 6.52
N SER A 50 -17.17 -0.44 7.82
CA SER A 50 -18.27 -0.57 8.80
C SER A 50 -17.85 -0.25 10.26
N GLY A 51 -16.78 0.53 10.42
CA GLY A 51 -16.26 0.93 11.73
C GLY A 51 -17.08 2.00 12.46
N ASN A 52 -18.12 2.57 11.83
CA ASN A 52 -18.99 3.59 12.42
C ASN A 52 -20.48 3.42 12.02
N GLN A 53 -21.28 4.49 11.94
CA GLN A 53 -22.71 4.44 11.57
C GLN A 53 -22.95 4.31 10.05
N LEU A 54 -21.91 4.38 9.23
CA LEU A 54 -21.98 4.16 7.78
C LEU A 54 -21.31 2.82 7.44
N ARG A 55 -21.95 2.00 6.60
CA ARG A 55 -21.28 0.86 5.97
C ARG A 55 -21.39 0.84 4.45
N THR A 56 -20.31 0.45 3.77
CA THR A 56 -20.28 0.31 2.31
C THR A 56 -19.18 -0.65 1.87
N THR A 57 -19.40 -1.35 0.76
CA THR A 57 -18.33 -2.10 0.10
C THR A 57 -17.39 -1.15 -0.64
N PHE A 58 -16.11 -1.48 -0.65
CA PHE A 58 -15.11 -0.83 -1.50
C PHE A 58 -14.18 -1.86 -2.13
N TYR A 59 -13.50 -1.42 -3.19
CA TYR A 59 -12.57 -2.20 -3.99
C TYR A 59 -11.21 -1.50 -4.03
N ASN A 60 -10.13 -2.28 -4.10
CA ASN A 60 -8.76 -1.76 -4.21
C ASN A 60 -8.39 -1.24 -5.61
N ASN A 61 -9.39 -0.93 -6.43
CA ASN A 61 -9.27 -0.25 -7.72
C ASN A 61 -9.80 1.20 -7.64
N GLY A 62 -10.18 1.70 -6.46
CA GLY A 62 -10.74 3.04 -6.25
C GLY A 62 -12.27 3.13 -6.35
N PHE A 63 -12.99 2.03 -6.54
CA PHE A 63 -14.45 1.99 -6.50
C PHE A 63 -14.98 1.79 -5.07
N VAL A 64 -15.97 2.61 -4.68
CA VAL A 64 -16.76 2.43 -3.46
C VAL A 64 -18.23 2.32 -3.87
N GLY A 65 -18.92 1.27 -3.43
CA GLY A 65 -20.29 1.00 -3.83
C GLY A 65 -20.52 -0.46 -4.19
N ARG A 66 -21.50 -0.71 -5.06
CA ARG A 66 -21.96 -2.07 -5.41
C ARG A 66 -21.60 -2.46 -6.82
N VAL A 67 -21.06 -3.66 -6.98
CA VAL A 67 -20.96 -4.32 -8.28
C VAL A 67 -22.25 -5.09 -8.55
N GLY A 68 -22.85 -4.90 -9.73
CA GLY A 68 -24.16 -5.47 -10.07
C GLY A 68 -24.26 -7.00 -10.03
N SER A 69 -23.13 -7.70 -10.12
CA SER A 69 -23.04 -9.17 -10.05
C SER A 69 -22.84 -9.72 -8.64
N LYS A 70 -22.63 -8.87 -7.62
CA LYS A 70 -22.36 -9.27 -6.24
C LYS A 70 -23.46 -8.81 -5.29
N PRO A 71 -24.49 -9.64 -5.03
CA PRO A 71 -25.62 -9.26 -4.18
C PRO A 71 -25.23 -8.98 -2.72
N GLU A 72 -24.05 -9.41 -2.27
CA GLU A 72 -23.48 -9.14 -0.96
C GLU A 72 -22.89 -7.73 -0.81
N ASP A 73 -22.68 -7.00 -1.90
CA ASP A 73 -22.13 -5.64 -1.84
C ASP A 73 -23.14 -4.66 -1.22
N ILE A 74 -22.62 -3.69 -0.44
CA ILE A 74 -23.45 -2.72 0.29
C ILE A 74 -23.32 -1.30 -0.30
N GLY A 75 -24.46 -0.74 -0.70
CA GLY A 75 -24.60 0.56 -1.36
C GLY A 75 -24.67 1.75 -0.40
N GLY A 76 -23.75 1.82 0.56
CA GLY A 76 -23.70 2.90 1.55
C GLY A 76 -24.95 2.98 2.40
N GLU A 77 -25.06 2.07 3.36
CA GLU A 77 -26.17 2.09 4.32
C GLU A 77 -25.87 3.03 5.49
N TYR A 78 -26.82 3.90 5.79
CA TYR A 78 -26.72 4.86 6.88
C TYR A 78 -28.09 5.19 7.49
N PRO A 79 -28.27 5.08 8.82
CA PRO A 79 -27.39 4.39 9.76
C PRO A 79 -27.32 2.88 9.45
N ILE A 80 -26.25 2.21 9.87
CA ILE A 80 -26.17 0.74 9.80
C ILE A 80 -27.39 0.11 10.47
N ASN A 81 -27.95 -0.93 9.83
CA ASN A 81 -29.18 -1.66 10.20
C ASN A 81 -30.49 -0.88 10.01
N SER A 82 -30.46 0.27 9.33
CA SER A 82 -31.68 0.97 8.92
C SER A 82 -32.38 0.29 7.74
N GLY A 83 -31.64 -0.48 6.94
CA GLY A 83 -32.11 -1.01 5.66
C GLY A 83 -32.18 0.03 4.54
N HIS A 84 -31.64 1.24 4.74
CA HIS A 84 -31.64 2.32 3.75
C HIS A 84 -30.24 2.57 3.20
N GLU A 85 -30.10 2.41 1.88
CA GLU A 85 -28.86 2.64 1.12
C GLU A 85 -28.91 3.97 0.36
N TYR A 86 -27.81 4.73 0.42
CA TYR A 86 -27.72 6.10 -0.11
C TYR A 86 -26.56 6.31 -1.10
N ILE A 87 -25.57 5.41 -1.14
CA ILE A 87 -24.39 5.53 -2.00
C ILE A 87 -24.42 4.41 -3.03
N GLY A 88 -24.87 4.72 -4.25
CA GLY A 88 -24.76 3.78 -5.36
C GLY A 88 -23.29 3.52 -5.70
N ASP A 89 -22.63 4.59 -6.16
CA ASP A 89 -21.27 4.56 -6.71
C ASP A 89 -20.51 5.82 -6.24
N MET A 90 -19.30 5.65 -5.71
CA MET A 90 -18.29 6.71 -5.57
C MET A 90 -17.03 6.25 -6.28
N LEU A 91 -16.51 7.10 -7.18
CA LEU A 91 -15.49 6.73 -8.14
C LEU A 91 -14.43 7.83 -8.21
N VAL A 92 -13.15 7.45 -8.15
CA VAL A 92 -12.01 8.39 -8.27
C VAL A 92 -11.55 8.52 -9.72
N PHE A 93 -11.65 9.73 -10.27
CA PHE A 93 -11.29 10.03 -11.64
C PHE A 93 -10.06 10.93 -11.67
N VAL A 94 -9.07 10.61 -12.49
CA VAL A 94 -7.91 11.48 -12.72
C VAL A 94 -7.79 11.75 -14.21
N GLY A 95 -7.87 13.03 -14.59
CA GLY A 95 -7.81 13.47 -15.98
C GLY A 95 -6.55 14.28 -16.27
N ALA A 96 -5.96 14.05 -17.44
CA ALA A 96 -4.84 14.84 -17.94
C ALA A 96 -4.91 15.06 -19.45
N GLU A 97 -4.37 16.19 -19.89
CA GLU A 97 -4.02 16.42 -21.29
C GLU A 97 -2.59 15.92 -21.54
N ILE A 98 -2.41 15.07 -22.55
CA ILE A 98 -1.11 14.49 -22.93
C ILE A 98 -0.87 14.71 -24.42
N VAL A 99 0.39 14.76 -24.82
CA VAL A 99 0.79 14.71 -26.23
C VAL A 99 1.37 13.33 -26.50
N ASP A 100 0.75 12.59 -27.41
CA ASP A 100 1.20 11.25 -27.77
C ASP A 100 2.43 11.28 -28.70
N GLU A 101 3.00 10.12 -29.03
CA GLU A 101 4.17 10.02 -29.92
C GLU A 101 3.93 10.54 -31.34
N ASN A 102 2.67 10.69 -31.76
CA ASN A 102 2.32 11.27 -33.06
C ASN A 102 2.25 12.81 -33.01
N GLY A 103 2.47 13.41 -31.84
CA GLY A 103 2.32 14.84 -31.61
C GLY A 103 0.86 15.29 -31.46
N GLU A 104 -0.07 14.36 -31.24
CA GLU A 104 -1.49 14.66 -31.10
C GLU A 104 -1.85 14.89 -29.63
N VAL A 105 -2.66 15.92 -29.36
CA VAL A 105 -3.23 16.17 -28.03
C VAL A 105 -4.32 15.15 -27.75
N LYS A 106 -4.21 14.44 -26.62
CA LYS A 106 -5.19 13.48 -26.10
C LYS A 106 -5.66 13.92 -24.72
N HIS A 107 -6.89 13.55 -24.39
CA HIS A 107 -7.48 13.78 -23.07
C HIS A 107 -7.69 12.41 -22.43
N SER A 108 -6.77 12.03 -21.55
CA SER A 108 -6.87 10.76 -20.83
C SER A 108 -7.62 10.95 -19.53
N VAL A 109 -8.46 9.98 -19.18
CA VAL A 109 -9.17 9.93 -17.89
C VAL A 109 -9.02 8.51 -17.35
N ILE A 110 -8.33 8.39 -16.23
CA ILE A 110 -8.24 7.15 -15.46
C ILE A 110 -9.51 7.04 -14.62
N THR A 111 -10.14 5.87 -14.67
CA THR A 111 -11.34 5.54 -13.91
C THR A 111 -11.13 4.24 -13.14
N PRO A 112 -11.85 3.97 -12.04
CA PRO A 112 -11.90 2.63 -11.47
C PRO A 112 -12.77 1.71 -12.34
N ARG A 113 -12.76 0.41 -12.06
CA ARG A 113 -13.79 -0.50 -12.60
C ARG A 113 -15.06 -0.32 -11.76
N GLY A 114 -15.97 0.52 -12.24
CA GLY A 114 -17.18 0.96 -11.53
C GLY A 114 -18.19 -0.17 -11.23
N PRO A 115 -19.51 0.07 -11.22
CA PRO A 115 -20.50 -0.94 -10.82
C PRO A 115 -20.61 -2.16 -11.77
N GLN A 116 -19.80 -2.22 -12.81
CA GLN A 116 -19.76 -3.29 -13.83
C GLN A 116 -21.09 -3.49 -14.55
N VAL A 117 -21.77 -2.37 -14.83
CA VAL A 117 -23.03 -2.35 -15.58
C VAL A 117 -22.85 -1.45 -16.80
N SER A 118 -22.95 -2.06 -17.99
CA SER A 118 -22.84 -1.40 -19.28
C SER A 118 -21.56 -0.53 -19.39
N ALA A 119 -21.69 0.70 -19.89
CA ALA A 119 -20.57 1.63 -20.07
C ALA A 119 -19.92 2.09 -18.76
N ARG A 120 -20.52 1.79 -17.59
CA ARG A 120 -19.96 2.14 -16.27
C ARG A 120 -18.93 1.13 -15.76
N THR A 121 -18.63 0.10 -16.54
CA THR A 121 -17.63 -0.93 -16.17
C THR A 121 -16.20 -0.42 -16.26
N GLY A 122 -15.96 0.61 -17.06
CA GLY A 122 -14.63 1.03 -17.48
C GLY A 122 -14.30 0.53 -18.89
N ASP A 123 -13.23 1.07 -19.45
CA ASP A 123 -12.74 0.72 -20.77
C ASP A 123 -11.63 -0.33 -20.68
N ARG A 124 -11.45 -1.09 -21.77
CA ARG A 124 -10.37 -2.07 -21.91
C ARG A 124 -9.95 -2.21 -23.36
N ASP A 125 -8.75 -2.74 -23.56
CA ASP A 125 -8.24 -3.14 -24.86
C ASP A 125 -9.20 -4.15 -25.52
N PRO A 126 -9.73 -3.85 -26.73
CA PRO A 126 -10.69 -4.73 -27.40
C PRO A 126 -10.06 -6.04 -27.91
N GLU A 127 -8.74 -6.10 -28.08
CA GLU A 127 -8.02 -7.26 -28.60
C GLU A 127 -7.37 -8.07 -27.47
N LYS A 128 -6.66 -7.38 -26.56
CA LYS A 128 -5.92 -8.00 -25.45
C LYS A 128 -6.75 -8.21 -24.19
N GLY A 129 -7.83 -7.46 -24.03
CA GLY A 129 -8.69 -7.50 -22.84
C GLY A 129 -8.11 -6.82 -21.60
N LEU A 130 -6.97 -6.12 -21.71
CA LEU A 130 -6.34 -5.37 -20.61
C LEU A 130 -7.17 -4.13 -20.27
N TRP A 131 -7.39 -3.87 -18.99
CA TRP A 131 -8.18 -2.72 -18.55
C TRP A 131 -7.41 -1.42 -18.63
N TYR A 132 -8.12 -0.36 -19.01
CA TYR A 132 -7.65 1.02 -19.06
C TYR A 132 -8.18 1.78 -17.84
N THR A 133 -8.04 1.16 -16.67
CA THR A 133 -8.55 1.63 -15.39
C THR A 133 -7.45 1.58 -14.34
N TRP A 134 -7.75 2.11 -13.15
CA TRP A 134 -6.97 1.77 -11.96
C TRP A 134 -6.99 0.26 -11.74
N GLU A 135 -5.81 -0.33 -11.57
CA GLU A 135 -5.60 -1.74 -11.26
C GLU A 135 -4.79 -1.87 -9.97
N ALA A 136 -5.18 -2.83 -9.13
CA ALA A 136 -4.58 -3.02 -7.82
C ALA A 136 -3.15 -3.56 -7.95
N LEU A 137 -2.21 -3.02 -7.16
CA LEU A 137 -0.86 -3.57 -7.10
C LEU A 137 -0.84 -4.88 -6.30
N PRO A 138 -0.06 -5.88 -6.76
CA PRO A 138 0.16 -7.12 -6.01
C PRO A 138 0.88 -6.86 -4.68
N ASP A 139 0.83 -7.86 -3.80
CA ASP A 139 1.57 -7.89 -2.53
C ASP A 139 1.17 -6.83 -1.48
N PHE A 140 0.13 -6.04 -1.73
CA PHE A 140 -0.45 -5.10 -0.74
C PHE A 140 -1.58 -5.70 0.10
N ALA A 141 -1.89 -6.98 -0.08
CA ALA A 141 -2.87 -7.72 0.70
C ALA A 141 -2.43 -9.19 0.88
N ASN A 142 -3.03 -9.90 1.83
CA ASN A 142 -2.76 -11.32 2.03
C ASN A 142 -3.21 -12.12 0.79
N PRO A 143 -2.29 -12.83 0.08
CA PRO A 143 -2.63 -13.62 -1.10
C PRO A 143 -3.59 -14.78 -0.81
N ASP A 144 -3.69 -15.22 0.45
CA ASP A 144 -4.58 -16.32 0.87
C ASP A 144 -6.05 -15.89 1.01
N THR A 145 -6.39 -14.63 0.75
CA THR A 145 -7.75 -14.07 0.90
C THR A 145 -8.15 -13.28 -0.34
N ASN A 146 -9.42 -12.90 -0.47
CA ASN A 146 -9.88 -11.95 -1.51
C ASN A 146 -10.24 -10.57 -0.92
N LEU A 147 -9.68 -10.26 0.26
CA LEU A 147 -10.06 -9.10 1.04
C LEU A 147 -8.95 -8.05 1.02
N VAL A 148 -9.32 -6.77 0.93
CA VAL A 148 -8.37 -5.65 1.04
C VAL A 148 -7.81 -5.56 2.46
N ALA A 149 -6.55 -5.15 2.59
CA ALA A 149 -5.88 -4.94 3.88
C ALA A 149 -6.62 -3.93 4.76
N MET A 150 -6.92 -4.34 6.00
CA MET A 150 -7.71 -3.59 6.97
C MET A 150 -7.17 -3.78 8.39
N THR A 151 -7.26 -2.75 9.23
CA THR A 151 -6.86 -2.85 10.66
C THR A 151 -7.74 -3.78 11.48
N ASP A 152 -8.98 -3.99 11.06
CA ASP A 152 -9.98 -4.73 11.79
C ASP A 152 -10.61 -5.84 10.92
N LEU A 153 -10.03 -7.03 10.99
CA LEU A 153 -10.77 -8.23 10.62
C LEU A 153 -11.05 -9.06 11.85
N LYS A 154 -12.33 -9.05 12.23
CA LYS A 154 -12.90 -9.98 13.19
C LYS A 154 -13.41 -11.19 12.42
N SER A 155 -12.53 -12.06 11.89
CA SER A 155 -13.06 -13.35 11.43
C SER A 155 -13.53 -14.12 12.67
N ALA A 156 -14.81 -14.53 12.67
CA ALA A 156 -15.39 -15.31 13.77
C ALA A 156 -14.66 -16.66 13.96
N GLU A 157 -13.97 -17.14 12.92
CA GLU A 157 -13.11 -18.32 12.94
C GLU A 157 -11.86 -18.16 13.80
N TYR A 158 -11.27 -16.95 13.87
CA TYR A 158 -10.02 -16.70 14.59
C TYR A 158 -10.22 -16.06 15.97
N ASN A 159 -11.44 -15.67 16.32
CA ASN A 159 -11.80 -15.22 17.67
C ASN A 159 -11.59 -16.31 18.75
N ASN A 160 -11.34 -17.56 18.36
CA ASN A 160 -11.14 -18.71 19.26
C ASN A 160 -9.74 -19.33 19.18
N LEU A 161 -8.77 -18.68 18.51
CA LEU A 161 -7.40 -19.18 18.49
C LEU A 161 -6.59 -18.49 19.58
N ASP A 162 -6.15 -19.26 20.58
CA ASP A 162 -5.20 -18.78 21.60
C ASP A 162 -3.78 -18.61 21.02
N LEU A 163 -3.52 -19.18 19.84
CA LEU A 163 -2.21 -19.25 19.17
C LEU A 163 -2.33 -18.92 17.68
N ASP A 164 -1.37 -18.19 17.15
CA ASP A 164 -1.18 -17.97 15.72
C ASP A 164 -0.93 -19.32 15.01
N PRO A 165 -1.76 -19.73 14.04
CA PRO A 165 -1.62 -21.03 13.38
C PRO A 165 -0.44 -21.12 12.40
N LYS A 166 0.17 -20.01 11.99
CA LYS A 166 1.40 -20.00 11.17
C LYS A 166 2.66 -20.16 12.03
N THR A 167 2.64 -19.71 13.29
CA THR A 167 3.85 -19.67 14.14
C THR A 167 3.77 -20.45 15.45
N GLY A 168 2.58 -20.89 15.86
CA GLY A 168 2.32 -21.60 17.11
C GLY A 168 2.48 -20.76 18.38
N LYS A 169 2.56 -19.43 18.26
CA LYS A 169 2.77 -18.51 19.40
C LYS A 169 1.46 -17.88 19.87
N SER A 170 1.33 -17.66 21.18
CA SER A 170 0.17 -16.97 21.74
C SER A 170 0.04 -15.56 21.19
N PHE A 171 -1.15 -15.18 20.75
CA PHE A 171 -1.44 -13.80 20.41
C PHE A 171 -1.19 -12.96 21.67
N LYS A 172 -0.24 -12.02 21.64
CA LYS A 172 -0.17 -11.03 22.72
C LYS A 172 -1.38 -10.12 22.58
N ASN A 173 -1.87 -9.58 23.70
CA ASN A 173 -2.85 -8.48 23.63
C ASN A 173 -2.27 -7.36 22.75
N GLY A 174 -2.82 -7.16 21.55
CA GLY A 174 -2.31 -6.24 20.53
C GLY A 174 -1.72 -6.88 19.27
N ASP A 175 -1.48 -8.19 19.25
CA ASP A 175 -1.10 -8.95 18.06
C ASP A 175 -2.38 -9.46 17.37
N LYS A 176 -3.10 -8.57 16.68
CA LYS A 176 -4.04 -8.99 15.63
C LYS A 176 -3.20 -9.14 14.37
N PHE A 177 -2.82 -10.34 13.98
CA PHE A 177 -2.32 -10.51 12.61
C PHE A 177 -3.48 -10.15 11.69
N GLY A 178 -3.34 -9.05 10.96
CA GLY A 178 -4.32 -8.70 9.95
C GLY A 178 -4.36 -9.82 8.94
N ILE A 179 -5.43 -10.61 8.98
CA ILE A 179 -5.66 -11.73 8.07
C ILE A 179 -5.62 -11.26 6.61
N THR A 180 -5.77 -9.97 6.36
CA THR A 180 -5.64 -9.35 5.04
C THR A 180 -4.34 -8.61 4.78
N TRP A 181 -3.40 -8.60 5.72
CA TRP A 181 -2.11 -7.95 5.49
C TRP A 181 -1.19 -8.92 4.75
N PRO A 182 -0.34 -8.42 3.86
CA PRO A 182 0.72 -9.23 3.29
C PRO A 182 1.75 -9.62 4.37
N ASP A 183 2.60 -10.60 4.07
CA ASP A 183 3.69 -11.00 4.97
C ASP A 183 4.69 -9.85 5.21
N SER A 184 4.86 -8.99 4.22
CA SER A 184 5.64 -7.75 4.28
C SER A 184 5.07 -6.70 3.32
N TRP A 185 5.12 -5.42 3.70
CA TRP A 185 4.65 -4.31 2.88
C TRP A 185 5.71 -3.91 1.84
N PRO A 186 5.39 -3.98 0.53
CA PRO A 186 6.34 -3.67 -0.52
C PRO A 186 6.94 -2.26 -0.39
N ASP A 187 6.12 -1.27 -0.08
CA ASP A 187 6.50 0.15 0.08
C ASP A 187 7.32 0.45 1.34
N LYS A 188 7.61 -0.58 2.15
CA LYS A 188 8.41 -0.47 3.38
C LYS A 188 9.66 -1.35 3.35
N LEU A 189 9.96 -2.05 2.25
CA LEU A 189 11.12 -2.93 2.14
C LEU A 189 12.47 -2.22 2.36
N ASN A 190 12.53 -0.91 2.11
CA ASN A 190 13.73 -0.11 2.33
C ASN A 190 13.83 0.53 3.73
N ASP A 191 12.90 0.22 4.66
CA ASP A 191 13.01 0.69 6.04
C ASP A 191 14.34 0.22 6.66
N ALA A 192 15.12 1.15 7.21
CA ALA A 192 16.48 0.88 7.67
C ALA A 192 16.56 -0.03 8.91
N VAL A 193 15.47 -0.13 9.68
CA VAL A 193 15.45 -0.83 10.98
C VAL A 193 14.59 -2.09 10.91
N ASP A 194 13.52 -2.07 10.14
CA ASP A 194 12.54 -3.16 10.04
C ASP A 194 12.01 -3.31 8.60
N PRO A 195 12.84 -3.76 7.64
CA PRO A 195 12.46 -3.92 6.23
C PRO A 195 11.11 -4.61 6.05
N GLY A 196 10.22 -3.96 5.31
CA GLY A 196 8.90 -4.47 4.95
C GLY A 196 7.88 -4.42 6.08
N TRP A 197 8.24 -3.90 7.26
CA TRP A 197 7.35 -3.81 8.42
C TRP A 197 6.58 -5.12 8.67
N ALA A 198 7.30 -6.26 8.61
CA ALA A 198 6.70 -7.59 8.60
C ALA A 198 5.83 -7.82 9.86
N GLY A 199 4.58 -8.26 9.65
CA GLY A 199 3.61 -8.48 10.73
C GLY A 199 3.22 -7.22 11.50
N LYS A 200 3.42 -6.02 10.95
CA LYS A 200 3.00 -4.72 11.53
C LYS A 200 2.05 -4.00 10.59
N TRP A 201 1.11 -3.23 11.12
CA TRP A 201 0.23 -2.43 10.26
C TRP A 201 1.00 -1.31 9.53
N ASN A 202 0.76 -1.15 8.24
CA ASN A 202 1.22 0.01 7.46
C ASN A 202 0.28 1.19 7.71
N GLY A 203 0.32 1.74 8.93
CA GLY A 203 -0.55 2.84 9.35
C GLY A 203 -0.15 4.18 8.76
N TYR A 204 -1.13 5.02 8.45
CA TYR A 204 -0.91 6.38 7.93
C TYR A 204 0.04 7.21 8.80
N PHE A 205 -0.07 7.07 10.13
CA PHE A 205 0.78 7.78 11.09
C PHE A 205 2.05 7.01 11.49
N GLY A 206 2.36 5.93 10.77
CA GLY A 206 3.57 5.14 10.97
C GLY A 206 3.31 3.68 11.35
N LYS A 207 4.42 2.94 11.50
CA LYS A 207 4.42 1.50 11.76
C LYS A 207 3.59 1.16 12.99
N ASN A 208 2.58 0.32 12.79
CA ASN A 208 1.72 -0.19 13.86
C ASN A 208 0.99 0.90 14.66
N VAL A 209 0.73 2.07 14.04
CA VAL A 209 -0.10 3.13 14.61
C VAL A 209 -1.54 2.97 14.14
N PHE A 210 -2.46 2.78 15.08
CA PHE A 210 -3.89 2.58 14.82
C PHE A 210 -4.66 3.80 15.31
N ASN A 211 -4.84 4.80 14.43
CA ASN A 211 -5.51 6.05 14.80
C ASN A 211 -7.00 6.04 14.51
N ALA A 212 -7.42 5.43 13.40
CA ALA A 212 -8.83 5.19 13.09
C ALA A 212 -9.31 3.91 13.78
N ASP A 213 -10.61 3.85 14.09
CA ASP A 213 -11.22 2.60 14.57
C ASP A 213 -11.19 1.54 13.47
N GLN A 214 -11.23 1.99 12.21
CA GLN A 214 -11.01 1.19 11.03
C GLN A 214 -10.22 1.99 9.98
N GLU A 215 -9.16 1.38 9.46
CA GLU A 215 -8.33 1.89 8.38
C GLU A 215 -8.13 0.80 7.31
N SER A 216 -8.35 1.14 6.04
CA SER A 216 -7.97 0.33 4.88
C SER A 216 -6.68 0.84 4.24
N PHE A 217 -5.96 -0.05 3.56
CA PHE A 217 -4.78 0.32 2.79
C PHE A 217 -4.66 -0.53 1.53
N TYR A 218 -4.38 0.12 0.40
CA TYR A 218 -4.01 -0.53 -0.85
C TYR A 218 -3.27 0.46 -1.75
N VAL A 219 -2.64 -0.04 -2.80
CA VAL A 219 -2.00 0.75 -3.83
C VAL A 219 -2.56 0.30 -5.18
N MET A 220 -2.75 1.24 -6.09
CA MET A 220 -3.22 0.99 -7.45
C MET A 220 -2.45 1.84 -8.46
N ASP A 221 -2.40 1.43 -9.71
CA ASP A 221 -1.81 2.19 -10.81
C ASP A 221 -2.65 2.10 -12.09
N ASP A 222 -2.26 2.87 -13.10
CA ASP A 222 -2.88 2.86 -14.43
C ASP A 222 -1.99 2.22 -15.49
N TYR A 223 -1.09 1.31 -15.06
CA TYR A 223 0.02 0.80 -15.85
C TYR A 223 -0.41 0.20 -17.20
N ASN A 224 -1.59 -0.42 -17.24
CA ASN A 224 -2.12 -1.12 -18.41
C ASN A 224 -2.90 -0.22 -19.39
N ASP A 225 -3.08 1.08 -19.11
CA ASP A 225 -3.84 1.99 -19.99
C ASP A 225 -3.08 2.32 -21.28
N GLY A 226 -3.20 1.42 -22.25
CA GLY A 226 -2.61 1.52 -23.57
C GLY A 226 -3.43 2.32 -24.59
N ARG A 227 -4.49 3.03 -24.17
CA ARG A 227 -5.45 3.69 -25.10
C ARG A 227 -4.78 4.66 -26.07
N TYR A 228 -3.70 5.31 -25.66
CA TYR A 228 -2.93 6.25 -26.47
C TYR A 228 -1.48 5.80 -26.61
N GLN A 229 -0.80 6.21 -27.69
CA GLN A 229 0.64 5.99 -27.88
C GLN A 229 1.45 6.94 -27.00
N PHE A 230 1.30 6.80 -25.69
CA PHE A 230 1.95 7.63 -24.68
C PHE A 230 2.74 6.74 -23.72
N TYR A 231 3.98 7.14 -23.46
CA TYR A 231 4.94 6.38 -22.67
C TYR A 231 5.47 7.30 -21.56
N PRO A 232 4.88 7.24 -20.35
CA PRO A 232 5.20 8.17 -19.26
C PRO A 232 6.62 7.98 -18.71
N ASP A 233 7.21 6.78 -18.85
CA ASP A 233 8.58 6.50 -18.40
C ASP A 233 9.53 6.30 -19.58
N LYS A 234 10.55 7.16 -19.68
CA LYS A 234 11.59 7.08 -20.70
C LYS A 234 12.49 5.84 -20.57
N ASN A 235 12.53 5.22 -19.40
CA ASN A 235 13.35 4.04 -19.12
C ASN A 235 12.53 2.74 -19.19
N ASP A 236 11.20 2.83 -19.24
CA ASP A 236 10.29 1.69 -19.30
C ASP A 236 9.17 1.96 -20.30
N SER A 237 9.34 1.43 -21.52
CA SER A 237 8.33 1.53 -22.56
C SER A 237 7.14 0.57 -22.36
N LEU A 238 7.18 -0.31 -21.36
CA LEU A 238 6.05 -1.18 -21.03
C LEU A 238 5.04 -0.47 -20.14
N ARG A 239 5.48 0.49 -19.30
CA ARG A 239 4.59 1.36 -18.53
C ARG A 239 3.75 2.22 -19.46
N ARG A 240 2.42 2.06 -19.39
CA ARG A 240 1.43 2.86 -20.11
C ARG A 240 0.69 3.79 -19.15
N GLY A 241 -0.49 4.25 -19.56
CA GLY A 241 -1.28 5.23 -18.84
C GLY A 241 -0.58 6.57 -18.70
N LEU A 242 -1.08 7.39 -17.78
CA LEU A 242 -0.44 8.60 -17.29
C LEU A 242 0.78 8.29 -16.40
N GLY A 243 1.03 7.01 -16.08
CA GLY A 243 2.15 6.56 -15.29
C GLY A 243 1.96 6.87 -13.80
N LEU A 244 0.70 6.98 -13.36
CA LEU A 244 0.34 7.33 -12.00
C LEU A 244 0.26 6.07 -11.13
N GLN A 245 0.61 6.24 -9.87
CA GLN A 245 0.34 5.29 -8.81
C GLN A 245 -0.34 6.06 -7.69
N ALA A 246 -1.37 5.48 -7.09
CA ALA A 246 -2.12 6.08 -6.01
C ALA A 246 -2.01 5.20 -4.77
N ILE A 247 -1.57 5.79 -3.67
CA ILE A 247 -1.63 5.17 -2.35
C ILE A 247 -2.99 5.51 -1.75
N CYS A 248 -3.78 4.48 -1.43
CA CYS A 248 -5.18 4.65 -1.09
C CYS A 248 -5.47 4.19 0.33
N ARG A 249 -6.26 5.00 1.05
CA ARG A 249 -6.70 4.69 2.41
C ARG A 249 -8.15 5.09 2.63
N GLY A 250 -8.85 4.31 3.43
CA GLY A 250 -10.18 4.63 3.95
C GLY A 250 -10.15 4.65 5.47
N PHE A 251 -10.77 5.63 6.10
CA PHE A 251 -10.80 5.79 7.56
C PHE A 251 -12.22 5.97 8.09
N GLN A 252 -12.51 5.30 9.19
CA GLN A 252 -13.72 5.51 9.98
C GLN A 252 -13.38 5.60 11.47
N TRP A 253 -14.10 6.49 12.16
CA TRP A 253 -14.10 6.59 13.62
C TRP A 253 -15.52 6.47 14.13
N SER A 254 -15.71 5.75 15.22
CA SER A 254 -16.96 5.61 15.97
C SER A 254 -17.24 6.78 16.91
N GLN A 255 -16.30 7.71 17.02
CA GLN A 255 -16.42 8.93 17.82
C GLN A 255 -17.53 9.85 17.28
N VAL A 256 -18.31 10.46 18.16
CA VAL A 256 -19.57 11.17 17.83
C VAL A 256 -19.42 12.29 16.78
N LEU A 257 -18.26 12.95 16.69
CA LEU A 257 -17.98 14.01 15.72
C LEU A 257 -17.62 13.50 14.31
N ALA A 258 -17.42 12.19 14.12
CA ALA A 258 -17.06 11.60 12.81
C ALA A 258 -17.73 10.24 12.53
N GLN A 259 -18.68 9.81 13.37
CA GLN A 259 -19.33 8.51 13.25
C GLN A 259 -20.23 8.35 12.03
N ASP A 260 -20.48 9.42 11.28
CA ASP A 260 -21.37 9.44 10.10
C ASP A 260 -20.59 9.69 8.79
N VAL A 261 -19.27 9.50 8.79
CA VAL A 261 -18.38 9.84 7.66
C VAL A 261 -17.45 8.67 7.33
N LEU A 262 -17.24 8.41 6.04
CA LEU A 262 -16.10 7.65 5.53
C LEU A 262 -15.12 8.66 4.90
N PHE A 263 -13.89 8.68 5.38
CA PHE A 263 -12.83 9.48 4.77
C PHE A 263 -12.05 8.60 3.81
N THR A 264 -11.94 9.00 2.54
CA THR A 264 -11.07 8.36 1.56
C THR A 264 -9.92 9.29 1.20
N LEU A 265 -8.70 8.76 1.21
CA LEU A 265 -7.47 9.46 0.88
C LEU A 265 -6.80 8.78 -0.31
N PHE A 266 -6.31 9.59 -1.23
CA PHE A 266 -5.54 9.20 -2.40
C PHE A 266 -4.29 10.10 -2.45
N ASP A 267 -3.11 9.52 -2.25
CA ASP A 267 -1.80 10.20 -2.26
C ASP A 267 -0.94 9.77 -3.46
#